data_AF-A0A8I0GB93-F1
#
_entry.id   AF-A0A8I0GB93-F1
#
_cell.length_a   1.000
_cell.length_b   1.000
_cell.length_c   1.000
_cell.angle_alpha   90.00
_cell.angle_beta   90.00
_cell.angle_gamma   90.00
#
_symmetry.space_group_name_H-M   'P 1'
#
loop_
_entity.id
_entity.type
_entity.pdbx_description
1 polymer ?
#
loop_
_entity_poly.entity_id
_entity_poly.type
_entity_poly.pdbx_seq_one_letter_code
_entity_poly.pdbx_strand_id
1 'polypeptide(L)'
;MDNQALPLPDVAEALGIKYTRVRQLVADHKLVTFRDDRGILKVPAGCLIEEEGRMRPLPDLRGTVLTLLDAGFSEDEAYAWLTSTHPALGEVPLELLRSGAHKRVNRQARAEAF
;
A
#
# COMPACT_ATOMS: atom_id res chain seq x y z
N MET A 1 12.81 -9.66 -6.86
CA MET A 1 12.76 -8.23 -6.52
C MET A 1 12.74 -8.15 -5.02
N ASP A 2 13.81 -7.64 -4.40
CA ASP A 2 13.88 -7.47 -2.95
C ASP A 2 12.74 -6.54 -2.50
N ASN A 3 11.72 -7.14 -1.88
CA ASN A 3 10.60 -6.42 -1.30
C ASN A 3 11.05 -5.71 -0.02
N GLN A 4 11.84 -4.64 -0.18
CA GLN A 4 12.30 -3.86 0.96
C GLN A 4 11.11 -3.10 1.56
N ALA A 5 10.85 -3.31 2.85
CA ALA A 5 9.88 -2.53 3.61
C ALA A 5 10.62 -1.52 4.49
N LEU A 6 10.10 -0.29 4.54
CA LEU A 6 10.72 0.83 5.24
C LEU A 6 10.01 1.09 6.57
N PRO A 7 10.74 1.22 7.69
CA PRO A 7 10.23 1.85 8.90
C PRO A 7 9.69 3.25 8.62
N LEU A 8 8.71 3.71 9.41
CA LEU A 8 8.11 5.04 9.22
C LEU A 8 9.11 6.22 9.24
N PRO A 9 10.19 6.22 10.05
CA PRO A 9 11.24 7.24 9.96
C PRO A 9 11.90 7.29 8.57
N ASP A 10 12.28 6.14 8.03
CA ASP A 10 12.93 6.03 6.72
C ASP A 10 11.97 6.45 5.58
N VAL A 11 10.67 6.18 5.72
CA VAL A 11 9.64 6.71 4.81
C VAL A 11 9.59 8.23 4.86
N ALA A 12 9.77 8.83 6.04
CA ALA A 12 9.77 10.29 6.21
C ALA A 12 10.97 10.92 5.49
N GLU A 13 12.14 10.31 5.64
CA GLU A 13 13.36 10.70 4.94
C GLU A 13 13.20 10.57 3.42
N ALA A 14 12.73 9.42 2.94
CA ALA A 14 12.53 9.16 1.52
C ALA A 14 11.56 10.18 0.87
N LEU A 15 10.47 10.50 1.56
CA LEU A 15 9.47 11.47 1.08
C LEU A 15 9.87 12.94 1.32
N GLY A 16 10.93 13.22 2.08
CA GLY A 16 11.33 14.57 2.46
C GLY A 16 10.29 15.30 3.33
N ILE A 17 9.57 14.57 4.19
CA ILE A 17 8.49 15.11 5.05
C ILE A 17 8.73 14.78 6.53
N LYS A 18 8.00 15.46 7.41
CA LYS A 18 8.05 15.16 8.86
C LYS A 18 7.43 13.80 9.18
N TYR A 19 7.96 13.11 10.19
CA TYR A 19 7.41 11.85 10.72
C TYR A 19 5.90 11.94 11.06
N THR A 20 5.45 13.07 11.62
CA THR A 20 4.03 13.30 11.91
C THR A 20 3.17 13.28 10.64
N ARG A 21 3.71 13.78 9.51
CA ARG A 21 3.03 13.72 8.22
C ARG A 21 2.97 12.29 7.67
N VAL A 22 3.99 11.47 7.88
CA VAL A 22 3.95 10.04 7.52
C VAL A 22 2.87 9.31 8.32
N ARG A 23 2.77 9.55 9.63
CA ARG A 23 1.68 8.99 10.45
C ARG A 23 0.30 9.41 9.95
N GLN A 24 0.15 10.66 9.50
CA GLN A 24 -1.09 11.11 8.87
C GLN A 24 -1.35 10.39 7.54
N LEU A 25 -0.33 10.10 6.74
CA LEU A 25 -0.52 9.33 5.49
C LEU A 25 -1.02 7.91 5.77
N VAL A 26 -0.52 7.26 6.84
CA VAL A 26 -1.04 5.96 7.29
C VAL A 26 -2.49 6.10 7.75
N ALA A 27 -2.79 7.07 8.62
CA ALA A 27 -4.16 7.33 9.09
C ALA A 27 -5.15 7.72 7.98
N ASP A 28 -4.67 8.37 6.91
CA ASP A 28 -5.46 8.74 5.72
C ASP A 28 -5.61 7.56 4.72
N HIS A 29 -5.10 6.38 5.06
CA HIS A 29 -5.00 5.18 4.21
C HIS A 29 -4.25 5.40 2.88
N LYS A 30 -3.35 6.38 2.86
CA LYS A 30 -2.45 6.65 1.72
C LYS A 30 -1.23 5.75 1.69
N LEU A 31 -0.94 5.08 2.80
CA LEU A 31 0.07 4.06 2.95
C LEU A 31 -0.56 2.89 3.69
N VAL A 32 -0.22 1.67 3.28
CA VAL A 32 -0.52 0.45 4.03
C VAL A 32 0.69 0.05 4.85
N THR A 33 0.45 -0.51 6.03
CA THR A 33 1.50 -0.91 6.95
C THR A 33 1.34 -2.35 7.42
N PHE A 34 2.42 -2.93 7.90
CA PHE A 34 2.41 -4.19 8.65
C PHE A 34 3.42 -4.09 9.79
N ARG A 35 3.30 -4.97 10.78
CA ARG A 35 4.35 -5.17 11.79
C ARG A 35 5.21 -6.36 11.40
N ASP A 36 6.53 -6.17 11.42
CA ASP A 36 7.47 -7.27 11.25
C ASP A 36 7.59 -8.14 12.51
N ASP A 37 8.41 -9.18 12.45
CA ASP A 37 8.64 -10.13 13.55
C ASP A 37 9.16 -9.46 14.83
N ARG A 38 9.70 -8.24 14.74
CA ARG A 38 10.18 -7.44 15.89
C ARG A 38 9.14 -6.44 16.38
N GLY A 39 7.93 -6.46 15.81
CA GLY A 39 6.84 -5.54 16.12
C GLY A 39 7.00 -4.14 15.52
N ILE A 40 7.99 -3.93 14.65
CA ILE A 40 8.27 -2.63 14.03
C ILE A 40 7.26 -2.39 12.92
N LEU A 41 6.54 -1.26 12.98
CA LEU A 41 5.62 -0.85 11.94
C LEU A 41 6.39 -0.39 10.70
N LYS A 42 6.09 -1.01 9.55
CA LYS A 42 6.77 -0.77 8.27
C LYS A 42 5.78 -0.55 7.14
N VAL A 43 6.23 0.15 6.11
CA VAL A 43 5.54 0.40 4.85
C VAL A 43 6.24 -0.38 3.74
N PRO A 44 5.55 -1.18 2.92
CA PRO A 44 6.16 -1.81 1.75
C PRO A 44 6.69 -0.77 0.76
N ALA A 45 7.90 -0.94 0.22
CA ALA A 45 8.45 0.04 -0.74
C ALA A 45 7.56 0.21 -1.98
N GLY A 46 6.80 -0.81 -2.38
CA GLY A 46 5.84 -0.72 -3.48
C GLY A 46 4.72 0.31 -3.25
N CYS A 47 4.53 0.79 -2.02
CA CYS A 47 3.61 1.90 -1.71
C CYS A 47 4.16 3.26 -2.11
N LEU A 48 5.44 3.35 -2.46
CA LEU A 48 6.11 4.57 -2.87
C LEU A 48 6.53 4.46 -4.34
N ILE A 49 6.45 5.57 -5.04
CA ILE A 49 6.91 5.71 -6.43
C ILE A 49 7.76 6.97 -6.56
N GLU A 50 8.68 6.96 -7.51
CA GLU A 50 9.36 8.17 -7.94
C GLU A 50 8.57 8.82 -9.08
N GLU A 51 8.22 10.09 -8.91
CA GLU A 51 7.55 10.90 -9.91
C GLU A 51 8.23 12.27 -9.96
N GLU A 52 8.70 12.67 -11.15
CA GLU A 52 9.43 13.92 -11.37
C GLU A 52 10.66 14.08 -10.45
N GLY A 53 11.41 12.99 -10.24
CA GLY A 53 12.61 12.98 -9.39
C GLY A 53 12.32 13.12 -7.89
N ARG A 54 11.08 12.88 -7.45
CA ARG A 54 10.68 12.93 -6.04
C ARG A 54 9.89 11.69 -5.66
N MET A 55 10.17 11.13 -4.49
CA MET A 55 9.37 10.05 -3.94
C MET A 55 8.00 10.56 -3.49
N ARG A 56 6.95 9.80 -3.79
CA ARG A 56 5.56 10.08 -3.40
C ARG A 56 4.83 8.78 -3.08
N PRO A 57 3.75 8.81 -2.27
CA PRO A 57 2.86 7.65 -2.15
C PRO A 57 2.23 7.28 -3.50
N LEU A 58 2.04 5.99 -3.74
CA LEU A 58 1.37 5.46 -4.93
C LEU A 58 -0.07 6.01 -5.00
N PRO A 59 -0.43 6.83 -6.00
CA PRO A 59 -1.70 7.57 -6.00
C PRO A 59 -2.94 6.67 -5.93
N ASP A 60 -2.93 5.56 -6.67
CA ASP A 60 -4.07 4.65 -6.80
C ASP A 60 -4.25 3.72 -5.58
N LEU A 61 -3.26 3.65 -4.68
CA LEU A 61 -3.27 2.77 -3.52
C LEU A 61 -4.44 3.07 -2.57
N ARG A 62 -4.66 4.35 -2.25
CA ARG A 62 -5.68 4.76 -1.28
C ARG A 62 -7.08 4.29 -1.70
N GLY A 63 -7.40 4.42 -2.99
CA GLY A 63 -8.73 4.02 -3.50
C GLY A 63 -8.98 2.51 -3.32
N THR A 64 -7.96 1.70 -3.57
CA THR A 64 -8.02 0.25 -3.35
C THR A 64 -8.13 -0.09 -1.87
N VAL A 65 -7.33 0.54 -1.00
CA VAL A 65 -7.38 0.31 0.45
C VAL A 65 -8.78 0.62 0.98
N LEU A 66 -9.35 1.79 0.66
CA LEU A 66 -10.71 2.14 1.09
C LEU A 66 -11.75 1.13 0.59
N THR A 67 -11.62 0.66 -0.65
CA THR A 67 -12.54 -0.35 -1.20
C THR A 67 -12.48 -1.66 -0.40
N LEU A 68 -11.29 -2.10 0.01
CA LEU A 68 -11.13 -3.31 0.84
C LEU A 68 -11.68 -3.10 2.25
N LEU A 69 -11.44 -1.94 2.86
CA LEU A 69 -12.00 -1.61 4.17
C LEU A 69 -13.53 -1.56 4.14
N ASP A 70 -14.11 -0.97 3.09
CA ASP A 70 -15.56 -0.94 2.87
C ASP A 70 -16.13 -2.35 2.64
N ALA A 71 -15.32 -3.28 2.11
CA ALA A 71 -15.65 -4.70 1.98
C ALA A 71 -15.50 -5.50 3.30
N GLY A 72 -15.11 -4.84 4.40
CA GLY A 72 -14.98 -5.45 5.72
C GLY A 72 -13.59 -6.00 6.05
N PHE A 73 -12.58 -5.77 5.21
CA PHE A 73 -11.21 -6.16 5.50
C PHE A 73 -10.63 -5.27 6.60
N SER A 74 -9.82 -5.86 7.48
CA SER A 74 -8.92 -5.12 8.38
C SER A 74 -7.71 -4.55 7.61
N GLU A 75 -6.97 -3.63 8.24
CA GLU A 75 -5.74 -3.09 7.64
C GLU A 75 -4.69 -4.18 7.37
N ASP A 76 -4.58 -5.17 8.26
CA ASP A 76 -3.66 -6.31 8.10
C ASP A 76 -4.10 -7.23 6.95
N GLU A 77 -5.40 -7.46 6.79
CA GLU A 77 -5.94 -8.23 5.64
C GLU A 77 -5.78 -7.46 4.34
N ALA A 78 -5.99 -6.14 4.34
CA ALA A 78 -5.75 -5.29 3.18
C ALA A 78 -4.27 -5.31 2.78
N TYR A 79 -3.35 -5.26 3.76
CA TYR A 79 -1.92 -5.47 3.52
C TYR A 79 -1.64 -6.82 2.86
N ALA A 80 -2.16 -7.91 3.43
CA ALA A 80 -1.95 -9.25 2.90
C ALA A 80 -2.50 -9.39 1.47
N TRP A 81 -3.69 -8.83 1.21
CA TRP A 81 -4.33 -8.81 -0.10
C TRP A 81 -3.49 -8.05 -1.13
N LEU A 82 -2.95 -6.88 -0.77
CA LEU A 82 -2.17 -6.04 -1.67
C LEU A 82 -0.79 -6.61 -1.98
N THR A 83 -0.18 -7.33 -1.05
CA THR A 83 1.24 -7.74 -1.12
C THR A 83 1.45 -9.21 -1.45
N SER A 84 0.39 -10.00 -1.55
CA SER A 84 0.43 -11.41 -1.95
C SER A 84 -0.10 -11.61 -3.36
N THR A 85 0.33 -12.68 -4.04
CA THR A 85 -0.26 -13.06 -5.33
C THR A 85 -1.73 -13.36 -5.17
N HIS A 86 -2.58 -12.59 -5.84
CA HIS A 86 -4.03 -12.75 -5.71
C HIS A 86 -4.56 -13.78 -6.74
N PRO A 87 -5.29 -14.83 -6.33
CA PRO A 87 -5.68 -15.93 -7.23
C PRO A 87 -6.45 -15.48 -8.48
N ALA A 88 -7.41 -14.56 -8.33
CA ALA A 88 -8.20 -14.05 -9.46
C ALA A 88 -7.41 -13.09 -10.38
N LEU A 89 -6.31 -12.50 -9.89
CA LEU A 89 -5.47 -11.60 -10.66
C LEU A 89 -4.26 -12.34 -11.24
N GLY A 90 -3.79 -13.43 -10.63
CA GLY A 90 -2.58 -14.14 -11.02
C GLY A 90 -1.28 -13.38 -10.73
N GLU A 91 -1.37 -12.20 -10.10
CA GLU A 91 -0.26 -11.28 -9.84
C GLU A 91 -0.45 -10.61 -8.47
N VAL A 92 0.60 -9.96 -7.97
CA VAL A 92 0.54 -9.16 -6.74
C VAL A 92 -0.19 -7.83 -7.01
N PRO A 93 -1.29 -7.51 -6.32
CA PRO A 93 -2.08 -6.31 -6.62
C PRO A 93 -1.30 -5.00 -6.49
N LEU A 94 -0.35 -4.89 -5.55
CA LEU A 94 0.49 -3.71 -5.41
C LEU A 94 1.36 -3.47 -6.66
N GLU A 95 1.93 -4.54 -7.26
CA GLU A 95 2.69 -4.41 -8.51
C GLU A 95 1.78 -4.07 -9.70
N LEU A 96 0.56 -4.58 -9.71
CA LEU A 96 -0.47 -4.16 -10.69
C LEU A 96 -0.82 -2.68 -10.56
N LEU A 97 -0.95 -2.16 -9.33
CA LEU A 97 -1.18 -0.73 -9.11
C LEU A 97 0.00 0.10 -9.63
N ARG A 98 1.24 -0.34 -9.37
CA ARG A 98 2.46 0.33 -9.85
C ARG A 98 2.58 0.33 -11.38
N SER A 99 2.06 -0.69 -12.06
CA SER A 99 2.01 -0.74 -13.53
C SER A 99 0.81 -0.01 -14.15
N GLY A 100 0.00 0.68 -13.34
CA GLY A 100 -1.16 1.46 -13.80
C GLY A 100 -2.42 0.64 -14.02
N ALA A 101 -2.47 -0.62 -13.59
CA ALA A 101 -3.62 -1.51 -13.75
C ALA A 101 -4.72 -1.30 -12.69
N HIS A 102 -4.87 -0.10 -12.11
CA HIS A 102 -5.79 0.18 -11.00
C HIS A 102 -7.25 -0.18 -11.29
N LYS A 103 -7.71 -0.08 -12.54
CA LYS A 103 -9.09 -0.46 -12.91
C LYS A 103 -9.33 -1.95 -12.69
N ARG A 104 -8.36 -2.80 -13.04
CA ARG A 104 -8.41 -4.25 -12.86
C ARG A 104 -8.37 -4.61 -11.37
N VAL A 105 -7.47 -3.97 -10.62
CA VAL A 105 -7.33 -4.16 -9.17
C VAL A 105 -8.61 -3.75 -8.42
N ASN A 106 -9.11 -2.54 -8.67
CA ASN A 106 -10.32 -2.04 -8.02
C ASN A 106 -11.59 -2.79 -8.42
N ARG A 107 -11.64 -3.38 -9.61
CA ARG A 107 -12.75 -4.28 -9.98
C ARG A 107 -12.73 -5.54 -9.12
N GLN A 108 -11.55 -6.11 -8.89
CA GLN A 108 -11.43 -7.29 -8.04
C GLN A 108 -11.73 -6.95 -6.58
N ALA A 109 -11.17 -5.87 -6.04
CA ALA A 109 -11.43 -5.47 -4.65
C ALA A 109 -12.94 -5.27 -4.38
N ARG A 110 -13.69 -4.69 -5.34
CA ARG A 110 -15.16 -4.58 -5.23
C ARG A 110 -15.90 -5.90 -5.33
N ALA A 111 -15.33 -6.90 -6.00
CA ALA A 111 -15.94 -8.23 -6.09
C ALA A 111 -15.79 -9.01 -4.77
N GLU A 112 -14.89 -8.58 -3.88
CA GLU A 112 -14.77 -9.10 -2.51
C GLU A 112 -15.79 -8.43 -1.55
N ALA A 113 -16.42 -7.33 -1.96
CA ALA A 113 -17.49 -6.69 -1.19
C ALA A 113 -18.79 -7.47 -1.39
N PHE A 114 -19.33 -8.02 -0.31
CA PHE A 114 -20.62 -8.74 -0.28
C PHE A 114 -21.81 -7.78 -0.18
#